data_AF-A0A1E7RSN1-F1
#
_entry.id   AF-A0A1E7RSN1-F1
#
_cell.length_a   1.000
_cell.length_b   1.000
_cell.length_c   1.000
_cell.angle_alpha   90.00
_cell.angle_beta   90.00
_cell.angle_gamma   90.00
#
_symmetry.space_group_name_H-M   'P 1'
#
loop_
_entity.id
_entity.type
_entity.pdbx_description
1 polymer ?
#
loop_
_entity_poly.entity_id
_entity_poly.type
_entity_poly.pdbx_seq_one_letter_code
_entity_poly.pdbx_strand_id
1 'polypeptide(L)'
;MQLAIFRESAQRLMEEAGTPEGQGGRMPVDTGFLRNSRAASLDGMPSDGGLDPPLVFAEMELGQTVWAGWTAKYAMRMEHGFYGEDSKGRTYAQAGKGFARAAAQRWDFIVAEVTAEIRGKTR
;
A
#
# COMPACT_ATOMS: atom_id res chain seq x y z
N MET A 1 -5.72 21.76 8.16
CA MET A 1 -6.46 21.21 7.00
C MET A 1 -5.56 20.40 6.07
N GLN A 2 -4.48 20.97 5.51
CA GLN A 2 -3.57 20.24 4.61
C GLN A 2 -2.96 18.98 5.24
N LEU A 3 -2.53 19.06 6.50
CA LEU A 3 -1.98 17.91 7.22
C LEU A 3 -2.98 16.76 7.35
N ALA A 4 -4.25 17.08 7.66
CA ALA A 4 -5.30 16.08 7.74
C ALA A 4 -5.55 15.42 6.37
N ILE A 5 -5.56 16.20 5.28
CA ILE A 5 -5.66 15.67 3.91
C ILE A 5 -4.50 14.73 3.62
N PHE A 6 -3.27 15.11 3.97
CA PHE A 6 -2.08 14.29 3.70
C PHE A 6 -2.13 12.94 4.40
N ARG A 7 -2.41 12.94 5.72
CA ARG A 7 -2.49 11.71 6.53
C ARG A 7 -3.64 10.80 6.07
N GLU A 8 -4.81 11.37 5.82
CA GLU A 8 -5.98 10.61 5.36
C GLU A 8 -5.77 10.06 3.94
N SER A 9 -5.12 10.81 3.05
CA SER A 9 -4.80 10.32 1.70
C SER A 9 -3.80 9.17 1.73
N ALA A 10 -2.78 9.23 2.60
CA ALA A 10 -1.83 8.14 2.80
C ALA A 10 -2.52 6.88 3.32
N GLN A 11 -3.42 7.04 4.30
CA GLN A 11 -4.26 5.96 4.82
C GLN A 11 -5.11 5.33 3.72
N ARG A 12 -5.80 6.15 2.93
CA ARG A 12 -6.67 5.73 1.84
C ARG A 12 -5.93 5.01 0.72
N LEU A 13 -4.69 5.43 0.41
CA LEU A 13 -3.83 4.73 -0.54
C LEU A 13 -3.48 3.32 -0.06
N MET A 14 -3.15 3.15 1.23
CA MET A 14 -2.85 1.83 1.79
C MET A 14 -4.10 0.93 1.86
N GLU A 15 -5.27 1.51 2.12
CA GLU A 15 -6.55 0.80 2.07
C GLU A 15 -6.88 0.33 0.65
N GLU A 16 -6.76 1.22 -0.34
CA GLU A 16 -6.98 0.89 -1.75
C GLU A 16 -6.08 -0.26 -2.19
N ALA A 17 -4.78 -0.13 -1.93
CA ALA A 17 -3.80 -1.16 -2.28
C ALA A 17 -4.06 -2.48 -1.56
N GLY A 18 -4.63 -2.42 -0.34
CA GLY A 18 -5.01 -3.55 0.48
C GLY A 18 -6.37 -4.17 0.15
N THR A 19 -7.11 -3.64 -0.83
CA THR A 19 -8.44 -4.15 -1.20
C THR A 19 -8.31 -5.50 -1.92
N PRO A 20 -8.93 -6.58 -1.39
CA PRO A 20 -8.86 -7.91 -2.00
C PRO A 20 -9.41 -7.97 -3.43
N GLU A 21 -8.87 -8.87 -4.26
CA GLU A 21 -9.38 -9.11 -5.63
C GLU A 21 -10.88 -9.44 -5.67
N GLY A 22 -11.35 -10.25 -4.71
CA GLY A 22 -12.78 -10.58 -4.58
C GLY A 22 -13.69 -9.42 -4.17
N GLN A 23 -13.12 -8.26 -3.84
CA GLN A 23 -13.83 -7.03 -3.47
C GLN A 23 -13.61 -5.90 -4.49
N GLY A 24 -13.10 -6.22 -5.67
CA GLY A 24 -12.83 -5.26 -6.75
C GLY A 24 -11.45 -4.60 -6.69
N GLY A 25 -10.61 -4.98 -5.73
CA GLY A 25 -9.22 -4.53 -5.65
C GLY A 25 -8.25 -5.45 -6.39
N ARG A 26 -6.98 -5.38 -6.00
CA ARG A 26 -5.88 -6.16 -6.61
C ARG A 26 -5.04 -6.94 -5.60
N MET A 27 -5.29 -6.79 -4.29
CA MET A 27 -4.54 -7.49 -3.26
C MET A 27 -4.85 -9.00 -3.31
N PRO A 28 -3.85 -9.86 -3.59
CA PRO A 28 -4.07 -11.29 -3.50
C PRO A 28 -4.19 -11.70 -2.03
N VAL A 29 -5.21 -12.50 -1.72
CA VAL A 29 -5.45 -13.00 -0.37
C VAL A 29 -5.53 -14.52 -0.43
N ASP A 30 -4.53 -15.16 0.16
CA ASP A 30 -4.53 -16.60 0.46
C ASP A 30 -4.77 -16.78 1.96
N THR A 31 -3.70 -16.71 2.76
CA THR A 31 -3.77 -16.74 4.24
C THR A 31 -3.96 -15.37 4.89
N GLY A 32 -3.93 -14.29 4.09
CA GLY A 32 -3.92 -12.91 4.57
C GLY A 32 -2.55 -12.39 5.03
N PHE A 33 -1.52 -13.24 5.09
CA PHE A 33 -0.18 -12.83 5.54
C PHE A 33 0.38 -11.64 4.74
N LEU A 34 0.30 -11.67 3.40
CA LEU A 34 0.74 -10.55 2.58
C LEU A 34 0.04 -9.26 2.97
N ARG A 35 -1.29 -9.26 3.03
CA ARG A 35 -2.07 -8.06 3.38
C ARG A 35 -1.69 -7.52 4.76
N ASN A 36 -1.46 -8.42 5.72
CA ASN A 36 -1.11 -8.10 7.10
C ASN A 36 0.36 -7.71 7.28
N SER A 37 1.24 -7.99 6.32
CA SER A 37 2.65 -7.56 6.37
C SER A 37 2.85 -6.11 5.96
N ARG A 38 1.79 -5.29 5.96
CA ARG A 38 1.89 -3.86 5.64
C ARG A 38 2.69 -3.16 6.74
N ALA A 39 3.56 -2.25 6.35
CA ALA A 39 4.39 -1.51 7.27
C ALA A 39 4.68 -0.10 6.74
N ALA A 40 4.98 0.83 7.64
CA ALA A 40 5.46 2.15 7.30
C ALA A 40 6.61 2.62 8.20
N SER A 41 7.32 3.66 7.77
CA SER A 41 8.38 4.33 8.52
C SER A 41 8.63 5.75 7.98
N LEU A 42 9.12 6.65 8.83
CA LEU A 42 9.59 7.99 8.47
C LEU A 42 11.09 8.02 8.13
N ASP A 43 11.85 7.00 8.55
CA ASP A 43 13.31 6.98 8.45
C ASP A 43 13.83 6.28 7.17
N GLY A 44 13.03 5.38 6.59
CA GLY A 44 13.43 4.61 5.42
C GLY A 44 12.45 3.48 5.06
N MET A 45 12.79 2.69 4.03
CA MET A 45 11.96 1.55 3.63
C MET A 45 11.82 0.55 4.79
N PRO A 46 10.59 0.20 5.21
CA PRO A 46 10.40 -0.72 6.33
C PRO A 46 10.87 -2.14 5.98
N SER A 47 11.52 -2.78 6.96
CA SER A 47 11.88 -4.20 6.95
C SER A 47 10.89 -5.02 7.79
N ASP A 48 11.12 -6.33 7.89
CA ASP A 48 10.34 -7.20 8.78
C ASP A 48 10.26 -6.62 10.21
N GLY A 49 9.04 -6.44 10.71
CA GLY A 49 8.77 -5.81 12.00
C GLY A 49 8.53 -4.30 11.96
N GLY A 50 8.38 -3.70 10.77
CA GLY A 50 7.98 -2.30 10.63
C GLY A 50 6.63 -1.98 11.28
N LEU A 51 6.41 -0.69 11.57
CA LEU A 51 5.23 -0.21 12.30
C LEU A 51 3.97 -0.25 11.43
N ASP A 52 2.81 -0.44 12.07
CA ASP A 52 1.51 -0.40 11.37
C ASP A 52 1.31 0.98 10.74
N PRO A 53 0.99 1.08 9.43
CA PRO A 53 0.90 2.35 8.73
C PRO A 53 0.06 3.44 9.40
N PRO A 54 -1.15 3.16 9.94
CA PRO A 54 -1.95 4.18 10.63
C PRO A 54 -1.22 4.85 11.80
N LEU A 55 -0.37 4.13 12.54
CA LEU A 55 0.40 4.69 13.65
C LEU A 55 1.45 5.68 13.14
N VAL A 56 2.18 5.30 12.10
CA VAL A 56 3.18 6.17 11.46
C VAL A 56 2.52 7.38 10.82
N PHE A 57 1.37 7.18 10.16
CA PHE A 57 0.65 8.27 9.49
C PHE A 57 0.09 9.29 10.47
N ALA A 58 -0.25 8.88 11.70
CA ALA A 58 -0.66 9.80 12.76
C ALA A 58 0.46 10.75 13.21
N GLU A 59 1.73 10.38 12.99
CA GLU A 59 2.91 11.16 13.38
C GLU A 59 3.48 12.01 12.23
N MET A 60 3.09 11.74 10.98
CA MET A 60 3.57 12.47 9.79
C MET A 60 3.39 13.98 9.91
N GLU A 61 4.36 14.76 9.44
CA GLU A 61 4.28 16.21 9.26
C GLU A 61 4.30 16.60 7.78
N LEU A 62 3.85 17.82 7.46
CA LEU A 62 3.90 18.32 6.09
C LEU A 62 5.35 18.51 5.64
N GLY A 63 5.65 18.08 4.41
CA GLY A 63 6.99 18.15 3.84
C GLY A 63 7.91 16.97 4.19
N GLN A 64 7.48 16.07 5.07
CA GLN A 64 8.21 14.82 5.33
C GLN A 64 7.97 13.79 4.22
N THR A 65 8.95 12.91 4.04
CA THR A 65 8.80 11.70 3.22
C THR A 65 8.40 10.54 4.13
N VAL A 66 7.36 9.80 3.74
CA VAL A 66 6.95 8.56 4.41
C VAL A 66 7.17 7.38 3.47
N TRP A 67 7.67 6.29 4.03
CA TRP A 67 7.82 5.01 3.33
C TRP A 67 6.74 4.06 3.81
N ALA A 68 6.00 3.46 2.89
CA ALA A 68 4.98 2.46 3.20
C ALA A 68 4.98 1.35 2.15
N GLY A 69 4.75 0.12 2.59
CA GLY A 69 4.78 -1.05 1.71
C GLY A 69 4.47 -2.35 2.44
N TRP A 70 4.95 -3.46 1.89
CA TRP A 70 4.73 -4.81 2.43
C TRP A 70 6.06 -5.52 2.61
N THR A 71 6.27 -6.10 3.79
CA THR A 71 7.56 -6.72 4.17
C THR A 71 7.61 -8.22 3.84
N ALA A 72 6.48 -8.86 3.53
CA ALA A 72 6.46 -10.26 3.13
C ALA A 72 7.47 -10.51 2.00
N LYS A 73 8.35 -11.50 2.18
CA LYS A 73 9.45 -11.82 1.23
C LYS A 73 8.98 -12.01 -0.22
N TYR A 74 7.74 -12.45 -0.41
CA TYR A 74 7.14 -12.70 -1.72
C TYR A 74 6.30 -11.53 -2.25
N ALA A 75 6.19 -10.41 -1.52
CA ALA A 75 5.37 -9.25 -1.90
C ALA A 75 5.77 -8.68 -3.26
N MET A 76 7.06 -8.47 -3.50
CA MET A 76 7.57 -8.00 -4.80
C MET A 76 7.23 -8.95 -5.94
N ARG A 77 7.26 -10.26 -5.67
CA ARG A 77 6.87 -11.28 -6.66
C ARG A 77 5.38 -11.22 -6.97
N MET A 78 4.54 -10.94 -5.98
CA MET A 78 3.10 -10.77 -6.20
C MET A 78 2.80 -9.46 -6.93
N GLU A 79 3.50 -8.38 -6.61
CA GLU A 79 3.32 -7.08 -7.24
C GLU A 79 3.72 -7.11 -8.72
N HIS A 80 4.92 -7.61 -9.02
CA HIS A 80 5.51 -7.55 -10.36
C HIS A 80 5.29 -8.82 -11.20
N GLY A 81 4.93 -9.93 -10.56
CA GLY A 81 4.92 -11.23 -11.20
C GLY A 81 6.32 -11.84 -11.28
N PHE A 82 6.37 -13.04 -11.83
CA PHE A 82 7.61 -13.76 -12.07
C PHE A 82 7.44 -14.72 -13.23
N TYR A 83 8.36 -14.60 -14.19
CA TYR A 83 8.53 -15.55 -15.28
C TYR A 83 9.95 -16.10 -15.20
N GLY A 84 10.08 -17.40 -15.00
CA GLY A 84 11.39 -18.03 -14.90
C GLY A 84 11.37 -19.42 -14.29
N GLU A 85 12.52 -20.07 -14.31
CA GLU A 85 12.76 -21.37 -13.70
C GLU A 85 13.46 -21.18 -12.35
N ASP A 86 13.00 -21.87 -11.30
CA ASP A 86 13.68 -21.81 -10.01
C ASP A 86 14.89 -22.77 -9.95
N SER A 87 15.66 -22.73 -8.86
CA SER A 87 16.81 -23.60 -8.65
C SER A 87 16.50 -25.10 -8.58
N LYS A 88 15.21 -25.48 -8.61
CA LYS A 88 14.71 -26.85 -8.63
C LYS A 88 14.14 -27.25 -10.00
N GLY A 89 14.30 -26.42 -11.02
CA GLY A 89 13.82 -26.69 -12.38
C GLY A 89 12.33 -26.42 -12.60
N ARG A 90 11.65 -25.75 -11.67
CA ARG A 90 10.21 -25.47 -11.78
C ARG A 90 10.00 -24.17 -12.55
N THR A 91 9.32 -24.25 -13.68
CA THR A 91 8.92 -23.08 -14.45
C THR A 91 7.71 -22.40 -13.82
N TYR A 92 7.83 -21.11 -13.59
CA TYR A 92 6.76 -20.25 -13.11
C TYR A 92 6.41 -19.24 -14.20
N ALA A 93 5.12 -19.08 -14.45
CA ALA A 93 4.56 -18.05 -15.30
C ALA A 93 3.45 -17.34 -14.51
N GLN A 94 3.86 -16.50 -13.58
CA GLN A 94 2.95 -15.78 -12.71
C GLN A 94 2.89 -14.31 -13.11
N ALA A 95 1.72 -13.85 -13.56
CA ALA A 95 1.49 -12.44 -13.78
C ALA A 95 1.47 -11.65 -12.45
N GLY A 96 1.96 -10.42 -12.49
CA GLY A 96 1.89 -9.51 -11.36
C GLY A 96 0.47 -9.03 -11.10
N LYS A 97 0.13 -8.87 -9.83
CA LYS A 97 -1.17 -8.35 -9.39
C LYS A 97 -1.21 -6.82 -9.43
N GLY A 98 -0.05 -6.16 -9.30
CA GLY A 98 0.06 -4.71 -9.43
C GLY A 98 -0.76 -3.92 -8.40
N PHE A 99 -0.99 -4.46 -7.21
CA PHE A 99 -1.88 -3.89 -6.21
C PHE A 99 -1.36 -2.57 -5.65
N ALA A 100 -0.05 -2.46 -5.41
CA ALA A 100 0.56 -1.23 -4.91
C ALA A 100 0.60 -0.16 -6.00
N ARG A 101 1.04 -0.52 -7.21
CA ARG A 101 1.12 0.42 -8.33
C ARG A 101 -0.26 0.92 -8.77
N ALA A 102 -1.27 0.06 -8.74
CA ALA A 102 -2.64 0.44 -9.04
C ALA A 102 -3.17 1.53 -8.11
N ALA A 103 -2.96 1.38 -6.80
CA ALA A 103 -3.36 2.37 -5.82
C ALA A 103 -2.55 3.67 -5.99
N ALA A 104 -1.24 3.56 -6.26
CA ALA A 104 -0.40 4.73 -6.53
C ALA A 104 -0.87 5.52 -7.77
N GLN A 105 -1.35 4.84 -8.82
CA GLN A 105 -1.95 5.50 -9.99
C GLN A 105 -3.24 6.27 -9.67
N ARG A 106 -3.92 5.95 -8.56
CA ARG A 106 -5.11 6.65 -8.08
C ARG A 106 -4.80 7.83 -7.15
N TRP A 107 -3.54 8.13 -6.87
CA TRP A 107 -3.15 9.12 -5.86
C TRP A 107 -3.88 10.46 -5.99
N ASP A 108 -3.91 11.05 -7.20
CA ASP A 108 -4.55 12.35 -7.42
C ASP A 108 -6.06 12.32 -7.14
N PHE A 109 -6.73 11.21 -7.49
CA PHE A 109 -8.16 11.01 -7.18
C PHE A 109 -8.38 10.85 -5.68
N ILE A 110 -7.54 10.07 -5.00
CA ILE A 110 -7.61 9.88 -3.55
C ILE A 110 -7.49 11.22 -2.82
N VAL A 111 -6.48 12.03 -3.19
CA VAL A 111 -6.28 13.36 -2.58
C VAL A 111 -7.48 14.28 -2.84
N ALA A 112 -8.05 14.25 -4.05
CA ALA A 112 -9.23 15.04 -4.40
C ALA A 112 -10.48 14.61 -3.59
N GLU A 113 -10.74 13.31 -3.50
CA GLU A 113 -11.84 12.72 -2.71
C GLU A 113 -11.72 13.13 -1.24
N VAL A 114 -10.56 12.90 -0.62
CA VAL A 114 -10.27 13.26 0.78
C VAL A 114 -10.41 14.77 1.02
N THR A 115 -9.93 15.60 0.08
CA THR A 115 -10.06 17.05 0.17
C THR A 115 -11.52 17.49 0.19
N ALA A 116 -12.35 16.91 -0.68
CA ALA A 116 -13.78 17.20 -0.73
C ALA A 116 -14.48 16.79 0.58
N GLU A 117 -14.18 15.60 1.11
CA GLU A 117 -14.74 15.10 2.35
C GLU A 117 -14.39 15.98 3.56
N ILE A 118 -13.11 16.33 3.73
CA ILE A 118 -12.66 17.15 4.87
C ILE A 118 -13.27 18.56 4.80
N ARG A 119 -13.36 19.15 3.60
CA ARG A 119 -14.04 20.45 3.42
C ARG A 119 -15.53 20.36 3.73
N GLY A 120 -16.19 19.27 3.34
CA GLY A 120 -17.60 19.01 3.65
C GLY A 120 -17.86 18.86 5.15
N LYS A 121 -16.95 18.21 5.89
CA LYS A 121 -17.04 18.02 7.36
C LYS A 121 -16.82 19.31 8.16
N THR A 122 -16.19 20.32 7.57
CA THR A 122 -15.85 21.59 8.26
C THR A 122 -16.93 22.66 8.05
N ARG A 123 -18.00 22.34 7.30
CA ARG A 123 -19.10 23.25 6.98
C ARG A 123 -20.29 23.01 7.89
#